data_AF-A0A6M8MMS4-F1
#
_entry.id   AF-A0A6M8MMS4-F1
#
_cell.length_a   1.000
_cell.length_b   1.000
_cell.length_c   1.000
_cell.angle_alpha   90.00
_cell.angle_beta   90.00
_cell.angle_gamma   90.00
#
_symmetry.space_group_name_H-M   'P 1'
#
loop_
_entity.id
_entity.type
_entity.pdbx_description
1 polymer ?
#
loop_
_entity_poly.entity_id
_entity_poly.type
_entity_poly.pdbx_seq_one_letter_code
_entity_poly.pdbx_strand_id
1 'polypeptide(L)'
;MEQFSMDALTAFLVLHRVAVGLILSTMVLLVAIKIWWSKVSYFYMNVAYALPLVGRISRWSSKPPITNADGWMDSETRLCADYYSYYHELNKSPDFYDKCRDYLNKVHETGRREKGFLMWMLIIGLIFFEAVGFAYVLAPFMVQNISANVAGMLAWFTAFLLSVAAVFFTEMAGREMHHSSLITKIRTWYEQSRTPRDLEADTKVDIDNTYRDDDEPNYLKVLNRTDHNARVTPKYTWTTVCLIYVLAIAIGAFVIRNYSLKSMEVDLVSNPDAFSQTQSGNNKLPDSPFELPAESAQENQSADQTSAHDKMEAIRAASLTTYIILSVIFLGIQGVGIVLSNRFSFAGKQSGQAWQYTRGFNNAEEFAAHYQNLRERVARDAQAKLTALQSRLANRITTSGHEREHLLKGFGHRNFDTYVTKRHEGFRKSDDSRLEQDRLRREQLSTDQAYERARAKPAVTQPATAELAMATPTAIPEATPVALKSAVALDPDNFDDLNDFDDDELAFLAGKYQVTVEQLKKVQKLQRMAAKATQTRQEQ
;
A
#
# COMPACT_ATOMS: atom_id res chain seq x y z
N MET A 1 16.19 -35.16 39.32
CA MET A 1 14.76 -34.76 39.33
C MET A 1 14.52 -33.58 38.38
N GLU A 2 14.93 -33.73 37.11
CA GLU A 2 14.87 -32.65 36.09
C GLU A 2 14.32 -33.14 34.73
N GLN A 3 13.72 -34.32 34.72
CA GLN A 3 12.85 -34.80 33.63
C GLN A 3 11.48 -34.09 33.65
N PHE A 4 11.11 -33.46 34.76
CA PHE A 4 9.78 -32.92 35.02
C PHE A 4 9.41 -31.61 34.29
N SER A 5 10.18 -31.11 33.31
CA SER A 5 9.74 -29.95 32.49
C SER A 5 9.65 -30.26 31.00
N MET A 6 10.65 -30.88 30.37
CA MET A 6 10.52 -31.35 28.98
C MET A 6 9.76 -32.67 28.89
N ASP A 7 10.00 -33.66 29.76
CA ASP A 7 9.15 -34.84 29.79
C ASP A 7 7.77 -34.49 30.33
N ALA A 8 7.61 -33.50 31.21
CA ALA A 8 6.28 -33.08 31.64
C ALA A 8 5.54 -32.25 30.59
N LEU A 9 6.21 -31.41 29.79
CA LEU A 9 5.59 -30.63 28.72
C LEU A 9 5.32 -31.52 27.50
N THR A 10 6.22 -32.43 27.15
CA THR A 10 5.95 -33.46 26.14
C THR A 10 4.92 -34.47 26.64
N ALA A 11 4.96 -34.92 27.89
CA ALA A 11 3.89 -35.75 28.47
C ALA A 11 2.58 -34.98 28.55
N PHE A 12 2.57 -33.68 28.87
CA PHE A 12 1.36 -32.85 28.86
C PHE A 12 0.81 -32.68 27.44
N LEU A 13 1.67 -32.42 26.45
CA LEU A 13 1.30 -32.34 25.03
C LEU A 13 0.84 -33.69 24.48
N VAL A 14 1.41 -34.80 24.91
CA VAL A 14 1.01 -36.16 24.52
C VAL A 14 -0.29 -36.56 25.23
N LEU A 15 -0.43 -36.24 26.51
CA LEU A 15 -1.62 -36.48 27.33
C LEU A 15 -2.81 -35.66 26.83
N HIS A 16 -2.58 -34.42 26.43
CA HIS A 16 -3.59 -33.50 25.90
C HIS A 16 -3.50 -33.34 24.37
N ARG A 17 -2.88 -34.29 23.66
CA ARG A 17 -2.63 -34.19 22.20
C ARG A 17 -3.88 -33.89 21.39
N VAL A 18 -5.03 -34.43 21.84
CA VAL A 18 -6.33 -34.19 21.21
C VAL A 18 -6.80 -32.76 21.46
N ALA A 19 -6.67 -32.26 22.69
CA ALA A 19 -7.07 -30.90 23.04
C ALA A 19 -6.17 -29.84 22.39
N VAL A 20 -4.84 -30.04 22.43
CA VAL A 20 -3.87 -29.16 21.78
C VAL A 20 -4.04 -29.19 20.26
N GLY A 21 -4.26 -30.38 19.68
CA GLY A 21 -4.57 -30.52 18.25
C GLY A 21 -5.87 -29.80 17.87
N LEU A 22 -6.92 -29.89 18.69
CA LEU A 22 -8.17 -29.14 18.51
C LEU A 22 -7.96 -27.62 18.60
N ILE A 23 -7.20 -27.13 19.58
CA ILE A 23 -6.92 -25.70 19.73
C ILE A 23 -6.12 -25.19 18.53
N LEU A 24 -5.08 -25.89 18.09
CA LEU A 24 -4.30 -25.48 16.92
C LEU A 24 -5.12 -25.56 15.63
N SER A 25 -5.91 -26.62 15.46
CA SER A 25 -6.78 -26.78 14.29
C SER A 25 -7.86 -25.69 14.24
N THR A 26 -8.49 -25.36 15.38
CA THR A 26 -9.46 -24.25 15.46
C THR A 26 -8.79 -22.91 15.21
N MET A 27 -7.57 -22.67 15.70
CA MET A 27 -6.84 -21.44 15.42
C MET A 27 -6.52 -21.30 13.92
N VAL A 28 -6.06 -22.38 13.28
CA VAL A 28 -5.82 -22.42 11.83
C VAL A 28 -7.11 -22.20 11.05
N LEU A 29 -8.22 -22.81 11.49
CA LEU A 29 -9.54 -22.63 10.88
C LEU A 29 -10.01 -21.17 10.99
N LEU A 30 -9.88 -20.54 12.15
CA LEU A 30 -10.23 -19.13 12.36
C LEU A 30 -9.38 -18.20 11.47
N VAL A 31 -8.08 -18.48 11.34
CA VAL A 31 -7.19 -17.75 10.43
C VAL A 31 -7.65 -17.95 8.98
N ALA A 32 -7.96 -19.18 8.55
CA ALA A 32 -8.45 -19.46 7.21
C ALA A 32 -9.79 -18.74 6.92
N ILE A 33 -10.72 -18.76 7.87
CA ILE A 33 -12.01 -18.02 7.78
C ILE A 33 -11.76 -16.53 7.62
N LYS A 34 -10.83 -15.95 8.39
CA LYS A 34 -10.49 -14.53 8.28
C LYS A 34 -9.91 -14.18 6.90
N ILE A 35 -9.02 -15.03 6.36
CA ILE A 35 -8.42 -14.82 5.03
C ILE A 35 -9.49 -14.92 3.94
N TRP A 36 -10.45 -15.85 4.07
CA TRP A 36 -11.48 -16.11 3.05
C TRP A 36 -12.85 -15.51 3.39
N TRP A 37 -12.88 -14.48 4.23
CA TRP A 37 -14.11 -13.94 4.80
C TRP A 37 -15.15 -13.55 3.74
N SER A 38 -14.75 -12.90 2.65
CA SER A 38 -15.68 -12.52 1.55
C SER A 38 -16.38 -13.74 0.93
N LYS A 39 -15.66 -14.85 0.73
CA LYS A 39 -16.23 -16.10 0.19
C LYS A 39 -17.13 -16.79 1.22
N VAL A 40 -16.71 -16.80 2.49
CA VAL A 40 -17.47 -17.41 3.59
C VAL A 40 -18.74 -16.63 3.90
N SER A 41 -18.68 -15.29 3.90
CA SER A 41 -19.84 -14.43 4.13
C SER A 41 -20.86 -14.57 3.01
N TYR A 42 -20.40 -14.64 1.75
CA TYR A 42 -21.26 -14.91 0.61
C TYR A 42 -21.89 -16.31 0.68
N PHE A 43 -21.10 -17.34 0.99
CA PHE A 43 -21.60 -18.70 1.17
C PHE A 43 -22.65 -18.77 2.29
N TYR A 44 -22.35 -18.21 3.46
CA TYR A 44 -23.27 -18.16 4.59
C TYR A 44 -24.55 -17.41 4.25
N MET A 45 -24.46 -16.30 3.52
CA MET A 45 -25.63 -15.58 3.03
C MET A 45 -26.49 -16.48 2.13
N ASN A 46 -25.89 -17.14 1.14
CA ASN A 46 -26.60 -18.03 0.22
C ASN A 46 -27.29 -19.19 0.99
N VAL A 47 -26.59 -19.81 1.96
CA VAL A 47 -27.15 -20.84 2.84
C VAL A 47 -28.30 -20.30 3.69
N ALA A 48 -28.14 -19.11 4.29
CA ALA A 48 -29.16 -18.47 5.11
C ALA A 48 -30.44 -18.15 4.31
N TYR A 49 -30.32 -17.90 3.00
CA TYR A 49 -31.47 -17.76 2.10
C TYR A 49 -32.04 -19.12 1.65
N ALA A 50 -31.22 -20.17 1.52
CA ALA A 50 -31.62 -21.48 1.02
C ALA A 50 -32.38 -22.36 2.02
N LEU A 51 -32.21 -22.16 3.34
CA LEU A 51 -32.82 -23.03 4.36
C LEU A 51 -34.36 -23.01 4.29
N PRO A 52 -35.03 -24.17 4.17
CA PRO A 52 -36.47 -24.23 3.90
C PRO A 52 -37.33 -23.77 5.09
N LEU A 53 -36.93 -24.07 6.33
CA LEU A 53 -37.72 -23.80 7.55
C LEU A 53 -37.31 -22.51 8.26
N VAL A 54 -36.00 -22.29 8.44
CA VAL A 54 -35.46 -21.15 9.21
C VAL A 54 -34.86 -20.07 8.31
N GLY A 55 -34.79 -20.32 7.00
CA GLY A 55 -34.15 -19.41 6.05
C GLY A 55 -34.91 -18.10 5.87
N ARG A 56 -34.17 -17.07 5.46
CA ARG A 56 -34.71 -15.70 5.29
C ARG A 56 -35.88 -15.66 4.31
N ILE A 57 -35.83 -16.44 3.21
CA ILE A 57 -36.92 -16.54 2.23
C ILE A 57 -38.20 -17.03 2.90
N SER A 58 -38.13 -18.12 3.69
CA SER A 58 -39.28 -18.70 4.39
C SER A 58 -39.90 -17.70 5.37
N ARG A 59 -39.05 -17.04 6.18
CA ARG A 59 -39.49 -16.03 7.13
C ARG A 59 -40.10 -14.80 6.47
N TRP A 60 -39.58 -14.36 5.33
CA TRP A 60 -40.06 -13.19 4.61
C TRP A 60 -41.30 -13.48 3.76
N SER A 61 -41.46 -14.69 3.23
CA SER A 61 -42.67 -15.11 2.52
C SER A 61 -43.88 -15.26 3.45
N SER A 62 -43.68 -15.47 4.75
CA SER A 62 -44.76 -15.62 5.74
C SER A 62 -45.37 -14.29 6.19
N LYS A 63 -44.62 -13.18 6.09
CA LYS A 63 -45.08 -11.84 6.48
C LYS A 63 -45.96 -11.22 5.41
N PRO A 64 -46.91 -10.32 5.76
CA PRO A 64 -47.71 -9.61 4.78
C PRO A 64 -46.79 -8.78 3.86
N PRO A 65 -46.99 -8.82 2.54
CA PRO A 65 -46.15 -8.12 1.58
C PRO A 65 -46.41 -6.60 1.66
N ILE A 66 -45.37 -5.84 1.97
CA ILE A 66 -45.39 -4.38 1.95
C ILE A 66 -44.83 -3.94 0.61
N THR A 67 -45.64 -3.23 -0.18
CA THR A 67 -45.23 -2.69 -1.47
C THR A 67 -44.78 -1.25 -1.30
N ASN A 68 -43.58 -0.92 -1.77
CA ASN A 68 -43.08 0.45 -1.78
C ASN A 68 -43.78 1.27 -2.87
N ALA A 69 -43.69 2.60 -2.79
CA ALA A 69 -44.22 3.52 -3.82
C ALA A 69 -43.70 3.18 -5.24
N ASP A 70 -42.55 2.53 -5.29
CA ASP A 70 -41.83 2.08 -6.48
C ASP A 70 -42.38 0.79 -7.13
N GLY A 71 -43.42 0.17 -6.57
CA GLY A 71 -44.00 -1.09 -7.05
C GLY A 71 -43.18 -2.36 -6.72
N TRP A 72 -42.06 -2.20 -6.02
CA TRP A 72 -41.23 -3.28 -5.50
C TRP A 72 -41.67 -3.68 -4.09
N MET A 73 -41.62 -4.97 -3.76
CA MET A 73 -41.84 -5.41 -2.38
C MET A 73 -40.61 -5.14 -1.52
N ASP A 74 -40.81 -4.82 -0.24
CA ASP A 74 -39.70 -4.58 0.69
C ASP A 74 -38.79 -5.81 0.85
N SER A 75 -39.37 -7.03 0.87
CA SER A 75 -38.63 -8.29 0.93
C SER A 75 -37.78 -8.55 -0.32
N GLU A 76 -38.30 -8.25 -1.51
CA GLU A 76 -37.57 -8.33 -2.78
C GLU A 76 -36.43 -7.29 -2.81
N THR A 77 -36.71 -6.06 -2.38
CA THR A 77 -35.74 -4.95 -2.35
C THR A 77 -34.56 -5.27 -1.44
N ARG A 78 -34.80 -5.85 -0.26
CA ARG A 78 -33.77 -6.26 0.69
C ARG A 78 -32.94 -7.44 0.18
N LEU A 79 -33.59 -8.44 -0.42
CA LEU A 79 -32.88 -9.56 -1.05
C LEU A 79 -31.95 -9.04 -2.15
N CYS A 80 -32.48 -8.23 -3.08
CA CYS A 80 -31.68 -7.66 -4.15
C CYS A 80 -30.58 -6.73 -3.61
N ALA A 81 -30.80 -5.97 -2.54
CA ALA A 81 -29.77 -5.14 -1.90
C ALA A 81 -28.61 -5.96 -1.36
N ASP A 82 -28.89 -7.08 -0.67
CA ASP A 82 -27.87 -7.97 -0.13
C ASP A 82 -26.97 -8.51 -1.25
N TYR A 83 -27.54 -9.00 -2.35
CA TYR A 83 -26.77 -9.50 -3.50
C TYR A 83 -26.10 -8.37 -4.30
N TYR A 84 -26.68 -7.17 -4.35
CA TYR A 84 -26.12 -6.02 -5.06
C TYR A 84 -24.76 -5.60 -4.48
N SER A 85 -24.56 -5.69 -3.16
CA SER A 85 -23.27 -5.35 -2.54
C SER A 85 -22.11 -6.18 -3.10
N TYR A 86 -22.28 -7.50 -3.18
CA TYR A 86 -21.31 -8.42 -3.78
C TYR A 86 -21.20 -8.24 -5.30
N TYR A 87 -22.32 -7.97 -5.98
CA TYR A 87 -22.33 -7.70 -7.42
C TYR A 87 -21.51 -6.44 -7.77
N HIS A 88 -21.65 -5.38 -6.97
CA HIS A 88 -20.97 -4.11 -7.17
C HIS A 88 -19.46 -4.22 -6.92
N GLU A 89 -19.04 -4.95 -5.87
CA GLU A 89 -17.61 -5.19 -5.59
C GLU A 89 -16.88 -5.92 -6.74
N LEU A 90 -17.62 -6.78 -7.46
CA LEU A 90 -17.12 -7.52 -8.62
C LEU A 90 -17.17 -6.71 -9.93
N ASN A 91 -17.74 -5.50 -9.93
CA ASN A 91 -17.90 -4.69 -11.13
C ASN A 91 -16.60 -3.94 -11.48
N LYS A 92 -15.57 -4.71 -11.85
CA LYS A 92 -14.28 -4.18 -12.29
C LYS A 92 -14.24 -4.15 -13.82
N SER A 93 -13.87 -3.00 -14.37
CA SER A 93 -13.80 -2.78 -15.83
C SER A 93 -12.48 -3.32 -16.42
N PRO A 94 -12.43 -3.59 -17.74
CA PRO A 94 -11.16 -3.83 -18.43
C PRO A 94 -10.16 -2.67 -18.24
N ASP A 95 -10.67 -1.43 -18.25
CA ASP A 95 -9.89 -0.21 -18.00
C ASP A 95 -9.20 -0.24 -16.62
N PHE A 96 -9.83 -0.82 -15.59
CA PHE A 96 -9.21 -0.95 -14.27
C PHE A 96 -7.94 -1.82 -14.30
N TYR A 97 -7.90 -2.86 -15.14
CA TYR A 97 -6.69 -3.67 -15.33
C TYR A 97 -5.58 -2.86 -15.99
N ASP A 98 -5.91 -2.11 -17.05
CA ASP A 98 -4.95 -1.26 -17.73
C ASP A 98 -4.41 -0.16 -16.81
N LYS A 99 -5.27 0.42 -15.98
CA LYS A 99 -4.88 1.37 -14.93
C LYS A 99 -3.93 0.78 -13.91
N CYS A 100 -4.20 -0.44 -13.42
CA CYS A 100 -3.29 -1.13 -12.50
C CYS A 100 -1.92 -1.40 -13.14
N ARG A 101 -1.91 -1.83 -14.41
CA ARG A 101 -0.67 -2.10 -15.15
C ARG A 101 0.12 -0.82 -15.44
N ASP A 102 -0.57 0.24 -15.86
CA ASP A 102 0.00 1.57 -16.07
C ASP A 102 0.60 2.13 -14.78
N TYR A 103 -0.14 2.04 -13.67
CA TYR A 103 0.34 2.43 -12.35
C TYR A 103 1.66 1.71 -12.01
N LEU A 104 1.72 0.38 -12.15
CA LEU A 104 2.93 -0.40 -11.88
C LEU A 104 4.08 -0.03 -12.84
N ASN A 105 3.77 0.27 -14.10
CA ASN A 105 4.76 0.67 -15.09
C ASN A 105 5.39 2.03 -14.74
N LYS A 106 4.57 3.02 -14.35
CA LYS A 106 5.03 4.35 -13.97
C LYS A 106 5.90 4.34 -12.71
N VAL A 107 5.65 3.44 -11.75
CA VAL A 107 6.54 3.26 -10.57
C VAL A 107 7.76 2.39 -10.89
N HIS A 108 7.84 1.80 -12.09
CA HIS A 108 8.84 0.80 -12.48
C HIS A 108 8.84 -0.48 -11.62
N GLU A 109 7.65 -0.93 -11.22
CA GLU A 109 7.46 -2.13 -10.38
C GLU A 109 6.75 -3.29 -11.11
N THR A 110 6.49 -3.20 -12.42
CA THR A 110 5.78 -4.24 -13.21
C THR A 110 6.42 -5.64 -13.12
N GLY A 111 7.74 -5.73 -13.05
CA GLY A 111 8.49 -7.00 -12.93
C GLY A 111 8.73 -7.47 -11.49
N ARG A 112 8.11 -6.82 -10.50
CA ARG A 112 8.25 -7.14 -9.08
C ARG A 112 7.03 -7.92 -8.59
N ARG A 113 7.23 -8.69 -7.52
CA ARG A 113 6.22 -9.59 -6.96
C ARG A 113 6.34 -9.64 -5.46
N GLU A 114 5.21 -9.75 -4.77
CA GLU A 114 5.25 -10.04 -3.32
C GLU A 114 5.75 -11.47 -3.10
N LYS A 115 6.25 -11.71 -1.89
CA LYS A 115 6.70 -13.04 -1.47
C LYS A 115 5.55 -14.03 -1.54
N GLY A 116 5.69 -15.01 -2.43
CA GLY A 116 4.79 -16.16 -2.47
C GLY A 116 4.97 -17.07 -1.24
N PHE A 117 4.07 -18.02 -1.09
CA PHE A 117 4.10 -19.00 0.00
C PHE A 117 5.45 -19.74 0.11
N LEU A 118 6.03 -20.15 -1.01
CA LEU A 118 7.34 -20.83 -1.02
C LEU A 118 8.48 -19.94 -0.49
N MET A 119 8.45 -18.64 -0.78
CA MET A 119 9.45 -17.70 -0.24
C MET A 119 9.31 -17.52 1.27
N TRP A 120 8.06 -17.50 1.78
CA TRP A 120 7.82 -17.51 3.23
C TRP A 120 8.33 -18.78 3.89
N MET A 121 8.13 -19.95 3.26
CA MET A 121 8.69 -21.21 3.76
C MET A 121 10.22 -21.20 3.77
N LEU A 122 10.86 -20.65 2.74
CA LEU A 122 12.31 -20.48 2.70
C LEU A 122 12.81 -19.58 3.84
N ILE A 123 12.15 -18.45 4.08
CA ILE A 123 12.49 -17.52 5.17
C ILE A 123 12.34 -18.22 6.53
N ILE A 124 11.26 -18.96 6.75
CA ILE A 124 11.06 -19.75 7.97
C ILE A 124 12.17 -20.77 8.15
N GLY A 125 12.56 -21.48 7.10
CA GLY A 125 13.70 -22.39 7.13
C GLY A 125 15.00 -21.69 7.52
N LEU A 126 15.23 -20.49 6.97
CA LEU A 126 16.40 -19.67 7.28
C LEU A 126 16.45 -19.24 8.77
N ILE A 127 15.30 -18.89 9.35
CA ILE A 127 15.17 -18.58 10.79
C ILE A 127 15.63 -19.77 11.64
N PHE A 128 15.23 -20.99 11.28
CA PHE A 128 15.66 -22.18 12.02
C PHE A 128 17.17 -22.42 11.90
N PHE A 129 17.74 -22.29 10.70
CA PHE A 129 19.19 -22.41 10.52
C PHE A 129 19.97 -21.39 11.35
N GLU A 130 19.49 -20.15 11.41
CA GLU A 130 20.09 -19.10 12.20
C GLU A 130 19.97 -19.37 13.71
N ALA A 131 18.81 -19.85 14.16
CA ALA A 131 18.58 -20.19 15.57
C ALA A 131 19.48 -21.34 16.02
N VAL A 132 19.75 -22.34 15.15
CA VAL A 132 20.72 -23.40 15.44
C VAL A 132 22.11 -22.80 15.69
N GLY A 133 22.54 -21.88 14.81
CA GLY A 133 23.83 -21.20 14.94
C GLY A 133 23.96 -20.42 16.24
N PHE A 134 22.93 -19.65 16.62
CA PHE A 134 22.93 -18.93 17.89
C PHE A 134 22.85 -19.84 19.11
N ALA A 135 22.04 -20.90 19.08
CA ALA A 135 21.93 -21.85 20.19
C ALA A 135 23.28 -22.53 20.44
N TYR A 136 24.02 -22.87 19.38
CA TYR A 136 25.36 -23.43 19.47
C TYR A 136 26.35 -22.48 20.18
N VAL A 137 26.24 -21.17 19.93
CA VAL A 137 27.09 -20.17 20.60
C VAL A 137 26.67 -19.95 22.05
N LEU A 138 25.36 -19.92 22.33
CA LEU A 138 24.80 -19.57 23.65
C LEU A 138 24.83 -20.72 24.66
N ALA A 139 24.62 -21.97 24.23
CA ALA A 139 24.44 -23.09 25.16
C ALA A 139 25.63 -23.29 26.11
N PRO A 140 26.90 -23.33 25.65
CA PRO A 140 28.05 -23.51 26.54
C PRO A 140 28.24 -22.40 27.58
N PHE A 141 27.78 -21.18 27.28
CA PHE A 141 27.80 -20.06 28.22
C PHE A 141 26.72 -20.20 29.31
N MET A 142 25.52 -20.64 28.93
CA MET A 142 24.39 -20.78 29.87
C MET A 142 24.59 -21.92 30.89
N VAL A 143 25.30 -23.00 30.51
CA VAL A 143 25.59 -24.15 31.37
C VAL A 143 26.45 -23.77 32.59
N GLN A 144 27.18 -22.66 32.54
CA GLN A 144 28.05 -22.23 33.64
C GLN A 144 27.26 -21.80 34.88
N ASN A 145 26.01 -21.37 34.70
CA ASN A 145 25.21 -20.78 35.77
C ASN A 145 23.96 -21.61 36.13
N ILE A 146 23.60 -22.59 35.29
CA ILE A 146 22.35 -23.35 35.37
C ILE A 146 22.60 -24.79 34.92
N SER A 147 21.76 -25.74 35.34
CA SER A 147 21.78 -27.13 34.88
C SER A 147 21.78 -27.26 33.35
N ALA A 148 22.43 -28.31 32.83
CA ALA A 148 22.65 -28.47 31.40
C ALA A 148 21.35 -28.54 30.57
N ASN A 149 20.31 -29.19 31.11
CA ASN A 149 19.02 -29.32 30.42
C ASN A 149 18.30 -27.96 30.30
N VAL A 150 18.27 -27.19 31.38
CA VAL A 150 17.63 -25.86 31.41
C VAL A 150 18.45 -24.86 30.58
N ALA A 151 19.77 -24.91 30.67
CA ALA A 151 20.67 -24.07 29.86
C ALA A 151 20.50 -24.32 28.35
N GLY A 152 20.41 -25.58 27.93
CA GLY A 152 20.16 -25.93 26.53
C GLY A 152 18.81 -25.43 26.03
N MET A 153 17.74 -25.60 26.82
CA MET A 153 16.41 -25.08 26.49
C MET A 153 16.41 -23.55 26.37
N LEU A 154 17.01 -22.86 27.35
CA LEU A 154 17.07 -21.40 27.36
C LEU A 154 17.87 -20.87 26.17
N ALA A 155 18.98 -21.53 25.83
CA ALA A 155 19.79 -21.18 24.66
C ALA A 155 19.00 -21.28 23.36
N TRP A 156 18.24 -22.36 23.15
CA TRP A 156 17.37 -22.51 21.97
C TRP A 156 16.27 -21.45 21.92
N PHE A 157 15.63 -21.16 23.05
CA PHE A 157 14.57 -20.16 23.12
C PHE A 157 15.10 -18.75 22.83
N THR A 158 16.20 -18.35 23.47
CA THR A 158 16.86 -17.07 23.23
C THR A 158 17.35 -16.97 21.79
N ALA A 159 17.97 -18.02 21.26
CA ALA A 159 18.43 -18.07 19.88
C ALA A 159 17.30 -17.87 18.87
N PHE A 160 16.17 -18.56 19.06
CA PHE A 160 15.00 -18.42 18.20
C PHE A 160 14.44 -16.99 18.22
N LEU A 161 14.34 -16.37 19.41
CA LEU A 161 13.88 -14.98 19.54
C LEU A 161 14.82 -14.00 18.81
N LEU A 162 16.14 -14.20 18.93
CA LEU A 162 17.12 -13.39 18.21
C LEU A 162 16.99 -13.56 16.70
N SER A 163 16.83 -14.78 16.19
CA SER A 163 16.65 -15.02 14.74
C SER A 163 15.35 -14.41 14.19
N VAL A 164 14.25 -14.48 14.95
CA VAL A 164 12.98 -13.83 14.55
C VAL A 164 13.15 -12.30 14.47
N ALA A 165 13.85 -11.72 15.45
CA ALA A 165 14.16 -10.28 15.44
C ALA A 165 15.08 -9.91 14.25
N ALA A 166 16.08 -10.74 13.94
CA ALA A 166 16.97 -10.52 12.80
C ALA A 166 16.22 -10.49 11.48
N VAL A 167 15.29 -11.43 11.25
CA VAL A 167 14.44 -11.44 10.05
C VAL A 167 13.54 -10.21 9.97
N PHE A 168 13.01 -9.73 11.09
CA PHE A 168 12.24 -8.49 11.10
C PHE A 168 13.08 -7.28 10.65
N PHE A 169 14.30 -7.12 11.20
CA PHE A 169 15.18 -6.01 10.83
C PHE A 169 15.67 -6.09 9.40
N THR A 170 16.05 -7.29 8.91
CA THR A 170 16.43 -7.47 7.50
C THR A 170 15.28 -7.23 6.54
N GLU A 171 14.04 -7.57 6.94
CA GLU A 171 12.86 -7.28 6.14
C GLU A 171 12.63 -5.77 6.02
N MET A 172 12.70 -5.05 7.14
CA MET A 172 12.57 -3.60 7.15
C MET A 172 13.68 -2.92 6.34
N ALA A 173 14.92 -3.35 6.51
CA ALA A 173 16.08 -2.82 5.79
C ALA A 173 15.96 -3.04 4.28
N GLY A 174 15.57 -4.23 3.83
CA GLY A 174 15.42 -4.51 2.39
C GLY A 174 14.27 -3.72 1.75
N ARG A 175 13.15 -3.49 2.45
CA ARG A 175 12.07 -2.62 1.98
C ARG A 175 12.51 -1.17 1.86
N GLU A 176 13.22 -0.66 2.86
CA GLU A 176 13.75 0.71 2.86
C GLU A 176 14.80 0.91 1.76
N MET A 177 15.66 -0.08 1.52
CA MET A 177 16.68 -0.01 0.47
C MET A 177 16.05 0.14 -0.92
N HIS A 178 14.98 -0.61 -1.23
CA HIS A 178 14.25 -0.45 -2.49
C HIS A 178 13.64 0.95 -2.59
N HIS A 179 12.94 1.38 -1.54
CA HIS A 179 12.32 2.70 -1.48
C HIS A 179 13.33 3.83 -1.71
N SER A 180 14.45 3.81 -0.98
CA SER A 180 15.52 4.78 -1.12
C SER A 180 16.21 4.74 -2.49
N SER A 181 16.25 3.58 -3.15
CA SER A 181 16.74 3.48 -4.53
C SER A 181 15.83 4.23 -5.52
N LEU A 182 14.50 4.19 -5.32
CA LEU A 182 13.55 4.96 -6.13
C LEU A 182 13.67 6.46 -5.88
N ILE A 183 13.79 6.88 -4.62
CA ILE A 183 14.00 8.30 -4.28
C ILE A 183 15.31 8.83 -4.89
N THR A 184 16.38 8.03 -4.82
CA THR A 184 17.66 8.37 -5.46
C THR A 184 17.48 8.51 -6.98
N LYS A 185 16.75 7.58 -7.61
CA LYS A 185 16.44 7.61 -9.05
C LYS A 185 15.64 8.87 -9.44
N ILE A 186 14.61 9.22 -8.68
CA ILE A 186 13.79 10.44 -8.86
C ILE A 186 14.71 11.67 -8.86
N ARG A 187 15.60 11.76 -7.87
CA ARG A 187 16.51 12.89 -7.74
C ARG A 187 17.52 12.98 -8.89
N THR A 188 18.13 11.86 -9.28
CA THR A 188 19.04 11.82 -10.43
C THR A 188 18.34 12.27 -11.71
N TRP A 189 17.08 11.86 -11.92
CA TRP A 189 16.30 12.30 -13.07
C TRP A 189 15.88 13.76 -13.01
N TYR A 190 15.58 14.27 -11.81
CA TYR A 190 15.33 15.69 -11.60
C TYR A 190 16.56 16.54 -11.93
N GLU A 191 17.74 16.14 -11.43
CA GLU A 191 19.03 16.81 -11.69
C GLU A 191 19.44 16.75 -13.17
N GLN A 192 19.05 15.69 -13.89
CA GLN A 192 19.30 15.53 -15.33
C GLN A 192 18.26 16.21 -16.23
N SER A 193 17.17 16.72 -15.66
CA SER A 193 16.10 17.35 -16.45
C SER A 193 16.54 18.70 -17.00
N ARG A 194 16.32 18.93 -18.30
CA ARG A 194 16.61 20.23 -18.94
C ARG A 194 15.68 21.34 -18.48
N THR A 195 14.46 20.98 -18.08
CA THR A 195 13.42 21.89 -17.58
C THR A 195 12.85 21.28 -16.30
N PRO A 196 13.55 21.42 -15.16
CA PRO A 196 13.10 20.85 -13.90
C PRO A 196 11.85 21.58 -13.42
N ARG A 197 10.76 20.85 -13.28
CA ARG A 197 9.60 21.23 -12.45
C ARG A 197 9.87 20.85 -11.01
N ASP A 198 9.39 21.69 -10.09
CA ASP A 198 9.53 21.50 -8.65
C ASP A 198 9.11 20.08 -8.20
N LEU A 199 9.83 19.56 -7.20
CA LEU A 199 9.59 18.25 -6.59
C LEU A 199 8.39 18.28 -5.65
N GLU A 200 7.22 18.61 -6.20
CA GLU A 200 5.94 18.60 -5.50
C GLU A 200 5.09 17.46 -6.05
N ALA A 201 4.60 16.59 -5.16
CA ALA A 201 3.81 15.44 -5.54
C ALA A 201 2.31 15.76 -5.60
N ASP A 202 1.64 15.34 -6.67
CA ASP A 202 0.19 15.37 -6.72
C ASP A 202 -0.38 14.20 -5.92
N THR A 203 -1.02 14.54 -4.79
CA THR A 203 -1.66 13.58 -3.89
C THR A 203 -2.93 12.93 -4.47
N LYS A 204 -3.44 13.44 -5.60
CA LYS A 204 -4.65 12.93 -6.27
C LYS A 204 -4.36 11.79 -7.25
N VAL A 205 -3.09 11.39 -7.41
CA VAL A 205 -2.71 10.27 -8.27
C VAL A 205 -2.85 8.96 -7.49
N ASP A 206 -3.88 8.21 -7.82
CA ASP A 206 -4.16 6.85 -7.35
C ASP A 206 -4.30 5.88 -8.54
N ILE A 207 -4.62 4.61 -8.28
CA ILE A 207 -4.89 3.63 -9.34
C ILE A 207 -6.03 4.12 -10.26
N ASP A 208 -7.09 4.68 -9.71
CA ASP A 208 -8.29 5.06 -10.48
C ASP A 208 -8.03 6.27 -11.40
N ASN A 209 -7.16 7.20 -10.98
CA ASN A 209 -6.77 8.42 -11.69
C ASN A 209 -5.31 8.38 -12.17
N THR A 210 -4.78 7.19 -12.51
CA THR A 210 -3.37 7.03 -12.91
C THR A 210 -2.97 7.87 -14.12
N TYR A 211 -3.88 8.20 -15.03
CA TYR A 211 -3.58 8.99 -16.25
C TYR A 211 -3.40 10.50 -15.99
N ARG A 212 -3.71 10.97 -14.77
CA ARG A 212 -3.69 12.40 -14.42
C ARG A 212 -2.32 13.06 -14.61
N ASP A 213 -1.25 12.28 -14.48
CA ASP A 213 0.13 12.75 -14.60
C ASP A 213 0.84 12.26 -15.86
N ASP A 214 0.09 11.87 -16.91
CA ASP A 214 0.68 11.41 -18.18
C ASP A 214 1.56 12.44 -18.86
N ASP A 215 1.21 13.72 -18.74
CA ASP A 215 1.97 14.84 -19.30
C ASP A 215 3.16 15.25 -18.41
N GLU A 216 3.31 14.66 -17.23
CA GLU A 216 4.39 15.00 -16.31
C GLU A 216 5.70 14.27 -16.65
N PRO A 217 6.85 14.85 -16.29
CA PRO A 217 8.14 14.17 -16.35
C PRO A 217 8.14 12.85 -15.57
N ASN A 218 8.94 11.89 -16.03
CA ASN A 218 9.04 10.54 -15.43
C ASN A 218 9.35 10.55 -13.93
N TYR A 219 10.13 11.52 -13.45
CA TYR A 219 10.45 11.62 -12.02
C TYR A 219 9.25 12.03 -11.16
N LEU A 220 8.34 12.88 -11.66
CA LEU A 220 7.09 13.23 -10.96
C LEU A 220 6.11 12.06 -10.96
N LYS A 221 6.02 11.32 -12.07
CA LYS A 221 5.19 10.09 -12.15
C LYS A 221 5.55 9.06 -11.08
N VAL A 222 6.84 8.85 -10.82
CA VAL A 222 7.30 7.97 -9.72
C VAL A 222 7.04 8.64 -8.37
N LEU A 223 7.32 9.94 -8.23
CA LEU A 223 7.16 10.67 -6.97
C LEU A 223 5.70 10.66 -6.46
N ASN A 224 4.72 10.92 -7.33
CA ASN A 224 3.29 10.93 -7.00
C ASN A 224 2.82 9.62 -6.35
N ARG A 225 3.39 8.49 -6.81
CA ARG A 225 3.04 7.13 -6.40
C ARG A 225 3.90 6.57 -5.27
N THR A 226 5.00 7.23 -4.91
CA THR A 226 5.88 6.81 -3.79
C THR A 226 5.65 7.67 -2.55
N ASP A 227 5.78 7.08 -1.37
CA ASP A 227 5.81 7.87 -0.13
C ASP A 227 7.15 8.61 -0.02
N HIS A 228 7.17 9.85 0.47
CA HIS A 228 8.39 10.66 0.50
C HIS A 228 8.33 11.74 1.57
N ASN A 229 9.49 12.22 1.98
CA ASN A 229 9.59 13.38 2.86
C ASN A 229 9.52 14.69 2.05
N ALA A 230 9.32 15.81 2.74
CA ALA A 230 9.21 17.14 2.13
C ALA A 230 10.42 17.57 1.26
N ARG A 231 11.59 16.93 1.41
CA ARG A 231 12.80 17.21 0.63
C ARG A 231 13.14 16.14 -0.41
N VAL A 232 12.31 15.11 -0.55
CA VAL A 232 12.50 13.96 -1.46
C VAL A 232 13.94 13.41 -1.37
N THR A 233 14.37 13.08 -0.15
CA THR A 233 15.71 12.53 0.12
C THR A 233 15.63 11.09 0.61
N PRO A 234 16.56 10.21 0.17
CA PRO A 234 16.58 8.82 0.63
C PRO A 234 16.86 8.76 2.14
N LYS A 235 16.25 7.79 2.81
CA LYS A 235 16.46 7.52 4.24
C LYS A 235 16.96 6.08 4.39
N TYR A 236 17.96 5.90 5.26
CA TYR A 236 18.56 4.59 5.53
C TYR A 236 18.46 4.23 7.02
N THR A 237 17.38 4.64 7.66
CA THR A 237 17.14 4.48 9.10
C THR A 237 17.09 3.01 9.49
N TRP A 238 16.23 2.22 8.85
CA TRP A 238 16.09 0.78 9.13
C TRP A 238 17.32 -0.01 8.69
N THR A 239 17.95 0.39 7.59
CA THR A 239 19.19 -0.19 7.10
C THR A 239 20.33 0.01 8.11
N THR A 240 20.44 1.21 8.68
CA THR A 240 21.43 1.53 9.72
C THR A 240 21.13 0.78 11.02
N VAL A 241 19.86 0.73 11.46
CA VAL A 241 19.45 -0.04 12.64
C VAL A 241 19.74 -1.53 12.46
N CYS A 242 19.45 -2.09 11.28
CA CYS A 242 19.76 -3.48 10.95
C CYS A 242 21.26 -3.74 10.98
N LEU A 243 22.08 -2.85 10.42
CA LEU A 243 23.54 -2.98 10.46
C LEU A 243 24.05 -2.96 11.90
N ILE A 244 23.60 -2.01 12.73
CA ILE A 244 23.95 -1.94 14.15
C ILE A 244 23.52 -3.20 14.88
N TYR A 245 22.31 -3.71 14.62
CA TYR A 245 21.80 -4.93 15.23
C TYR A 245 22.68 -6.15 14.87
N VAL A 246 22.96 -6.36 13.58
CA VAL A 246 23.80 -7.47 13.12
C VAL A 246 25.21 -7.39 13.72
N LEU A 247 25.81 -6.20 13.77
CA LEU A 247 27.11 -5.98 14.39
C LEU A 247 27.08 -6.22 15.91
N ALA A 248 26.05 -5.74 16.60
CA ALA A 248 25.89 -5.94 18.04
C ALA A 248 25.75 -7.43 18.40
N ILE A 249 24.98 -8.19 17.61
CA ILE A 249 24.84 -9.63 17.78
C ILE A 249 26.14 -10.36 17.45
N ALA A 250 26.84 -9.99 16.37
CA ALA A 250 28.12 -10.59 16.02
C ALA A 250 29.20 -10.32 17.09
N ILE A 251 29.26 -9.12 17.66
CA ILE A 251 30.18 -8.80 18.75
C ILE A 251 29.76 -9.51 20.04
N GLY A 252 28.46 -9.52 20.37
CA GLY A 252 27.93 -10.21 21.54
C GLY A 252 28.21 -11.72 21.51
N ALA A 253 27.99 -12.36 20.36
CA ALA A 253 28.31 -13.75 20.13
C ALA A 253 29.81 -14.03 20.32
N PHE A 254 30.68 -13.14 19.84
CA PHE A 254 32.14 -13.27 19.99
C PHE A 254 32.55 -13.20 21.45
N VAL A 255 32.01 -12.22 22.18
CA VAL A 255 32.28 -12.03 23.61
C VAL A 255 31.82 -13.25 24.41
N ILE A 256 30.58 -13.69 24.21
CA ILE A 256 30.01 -14.88 24.87
C ILE A 256 30.88 -16.12 24.60
N ARG A 257 31.29 -16.32 23.34
CA ARG A 257 32.13 -17.45 22.97
C ARG A 257 33.51 -17.38 23.63
N ASN A 258 34.12 -16.19 23.66
CA ASN A 258 35.41 -15.99 24.31
C ASN A 258 35.34 -16.25 25.83
N TYR A 259 34.27 -15.81 26.50
CA TYR A 259 34.04 -16.12 27.91
C TYR A 259 33.85 -17.62 28.14
N SER A 260 33.08 -18.28 27.28
CA SER A 260 32.87 -19.74 27.37
C SER A 260 34.16 -20.54 27.17
N LEU A 261 35.08 -20.06 26.34
CA LEU A 261 36.39 -20.70 26.17
C LEU A 261 37.24 -20.59 27.43
N LYS A 262 37.30 -19.40 28.03
CA LYS A 262 38.06 -19.17 29.26
C LYS A 262 37.55 -20.00 30.43
N SER A 263 36.24 -20.16 30.57
CA SER A 263 35.68 -20.98 31.65
C SER A 263 36.04 -22.46 31.47
N MET A 264 35.98 -22.98 30.24
CA MET A 264 36.40 -24.36 29.94
C MET A 264 37.90 -24.55 30.22
N GLU A 265 38.73 -23.53 29.95
CA GLU A 265 40.15 -23.51 30.28
C GLU A 265 40.41 -23.57 31.78
N VAL A 266 39.68 -22.78 32.58
CA VAL A 266 39.77 -22.83 34.06
C VAL A 266 39.38 -24.20 34.60
N ASP A 267 38.31 -24.80 34.08
CA ASP A 267 37.88 -26.15 34.48
C ASP A 267 38.94 -27.22 34.13
N LEU A 268 39.57 -27.10 32.96
CA LEU A 268 40.58 -28.05 32.49
C LEU A 268 41.88 -27.97 33.31
N VAL A 269 42.31 -26.76 33.67
CA VAL A 269 43.52 -26.53 34.49
C VAL A 269 43.27 -26.93 35.95
N SER A 270 42.06 -26.69 36.47
CA SER A 270 41.70 -27.01 37.86
C SER A 270 41.46 -28.51 38.07
N ASN A 271 41.17 -29.26 37.00
CA ASN A 271 40.85 -30.68 37.06
C ASN A 271 41.55 -31.47 35.91
N PRO A 272 42.89 -31.61 35.95
CA PRO A 272 43.66 -32.27 34.88
C PRO A 272 43.28 -33.76 34.67
N ASP A 273 42.71 -34.42 35.68
CA ASP A 273 42.19 -35.80 35.60
C ASP A 273 40.90 -35.94 34.78
N ALA A 274 40.16 -34.84 34.53
CA ALA A 274 38.91 -34.89 33.77
C ALA A 274 39.15 -35.20 32.27
N PHE A 275 40.34 -34.87 31.76
CA PHE A 275 40.73 -35.14 30.37
C PHE A 275 41.49 -36.46 30.20
N SER A 276 42.20 -36.94 31.23
CA SER A 276 42.87 -38.25 31.19
C SER A 276 41.89 -39.41 31.07
N GLN A 277 40.64 -39.23 31.53
CA GLN A 277 39.57 -40.23 31.40
C GLN A 277 38.85 -40.23 30.05
N THR A 278 38.92 -39.15 29.26
CA THR A 278 38.12 -39.03 28.01
C THR A 278 38.79 -39.65 26.78
N GLN A 279 40.08 -40.03 26.84
CA GLN A 279 40.75 -40.79 25.77
C GLN A 279 41.55 -42.03 26.20
N SER A 280 41.83 -42.22 27.50
CA SER A 280 42.44 -43.48 27.95
C SER A 280 41.36 -44.40 28.51
N GLY A 281 40.97 -45.40 27.71
CA GLY A 281 40.20 -46.53 28.23
C GLY A 281 40.93 -47.13 29.42
N ASN A 282 40.32 -47.05 30.60
CA ASN A 282 40.48 -47.89 31.79
C ASN A 282 41.85 -48.52 32.11
N ASN A 283 42.97 -47.87 31.78
CA ASN A 283 44.30 -48.30 32.22
C ASN A 283 44.88 -47.21 33.12
N LYS A 284 44.27 -47.05 34.29
CA LYS A 284 44.98 -46.52 35.46
C LYS A 284 46.04 -47.57 35.78
N LEU A 285 47.29 -47.35 35.34
CA LEU A 285 48.39 -48.20 35.79
C LEU A 285 48.40 -48.17 37.34
N PRO A 286 48.63 -49.31 37.99
CA PRO A 286 48.68 -49.38 39.45
C PRO A 286 49.74 -48.40 39.94
N ASP A 287 49.38 -47.67 40.98
CA ASP A 287 50.22 -46.72 41.71
C ASP A 287 51.61 -47.33 41.90
N SER A 288 52.61 -46.81 41.16
CA SER A 288 53.97 -47.33 41.20
C SER A 288 54.54 -47.05 42.59
N PRO A 289 54.98 -48.06 43.36
CA PRO A 289 55.52 -47.87 44.71
C PRO A 289 56.92 -47.21 44.74
N PHE A 290 57.46 -46.82 43.58
CA PHE A 290 58.71 -46.10 43.45
C PHE A 290 58.44 -44.59 43.37
N GLU A 291 58.83 -43.85 44.41
CA GLU A 291 58.96 -42.39 44.36
C GLU A 291 60.03 -42.01 43.34
N LEU A 292 59.63 -41.26 42.32
CA LEU A 292 60.56 -40.71 41.35
C LEU A 292 61.50 -39.71 42.04
N PRO A 293 62.80 -39.69 41.69
CA PRO A 293 63.73 -38.68 42.18
C PRO A 293 63.17 -37.27 41.97
N ALA A 294 63.41 -36.35 42.93
CA ALA A 294 62.80 -35.02 42.95
C ALA A 294 62.99 -34.21 41.65
N GLU A 295 64.10 -34.43 40.95
CA GLU A 295 64.42 -33.79 39.67
C GLU A 295 63.51 -34.28 38.53
N SER A 296 63.25 -35.59 38.45
CA SER A 296 62.34 -36.18 37.45
C SER A 296 60.86 -35.90 37.75
N ALA A 297 60.51 -35.74 39.03
CA ALA A 297 59.18 -35.29 39.43
C ALA A 297 58.91 -33.84 39.00
N GLN A 298 59.92 -32.97 39.07
CA GLN A 298 59.84 -31.59 38.56
C GLN A 298 59.80 -31.54 37.02
N GLU A 299 60.56 -32.39 36.33
CA GLU A 299 60.49 -32.49 34.86
C GLU A 299 59.12 -33.00 34.39
N ASN A 300 58.53 -34.01 35.04
CA ASN A 300 57.17 -34.45 34.71
C ASN A 300 56.12 -33.37 34.99
N GLN A 301 56.21 -32.66 36.11
CA GLN A 301 55.29 -31.56 36.41
C GLN A 301 55.39 -30.41 35.40
N SER A 302 56.60 -30.07 34.96
CA SER A 302 56.80 -29.05 33.93
C SER A 302 56.36 -29.53 32.55
N ALA A 303 56.62 -30.79 32.17
CA ALA A 303 56.14 -31.38 30.92
C ALA A 303 54.61 -31.51 30.87
N ASP A 304 53.96 -31.84 31.98
CA ASP A 304 52.49 -31.88 32.10
C ASP A 304 51.88 -30.48 31.99
N GLN A 305 52.51 -29.47 32.60
CA GLN A 305 52.09 -28.07 32.47
C GLN A 305 52.25 -27.56 31.03
N THR A 306 53.37 -27.86 30.37
CA THR A 306 53.58 -27.50 28.96
C THR A 306 52.59 -28.22 28.05
N SER A 307 52.36 -29.52 28.25
CA SER A 307 51.40 -30.30 27.47
C SER A 307 49.96 -29.82 27.65
N ALA A 308 49.58 -29.39 28.85
CA ALA A 308 48.27 -28.80 29.12
C ALA A 308 48.12 -27.45 28.40
N HIS A 309 49.15 -26.61 28.42
CA HIS A 309 49.16 -25.32 27.76
C HIS A 309 49.07 -25.44 26.23
N ASP A 310 49.80 -26.39 25.64
CA ASP A 310 49.78 -26.67 24.18
C ASP A 310 48.41 -27.18 23.71
N LYS A 311 47.80 -28.11 24.46
CA LYS A 311 46.44 -28.59 24.18
C LYS A 311 45.42 -27.46 24.28
N MET A 312 45.59 -26.56 25.23
CA MET A 312 44.70 -25.43 25.45
C MET A 312 44.79 -24.39 24.35
N GLU A 313 46.00 -24.07 23.89
CA GLU A 313 46.21 -23.21 22.73
C GLU A 313 45.59 -23.81 21.46
N ALA A 314 45.74 -25.12 21.26
CA ALA A 314 45.11 -25.83 20.14
C ALA A 314 43.56 -25.74 20.18
N ILE A 315 42.95 -25.92 21.36
CA ILE A 315 41.49 -25.78 21.54
C ILE A 315 41.05 -24.34 21.28
N ARG A 316 41.80 -23.34 21.76
CA ARG A 316 41.53 -21.93 21.52
C ARG A 316 41.60 -21.58 20.02
N ALA A 317 42.62 -22.07 19.32
CA ALA A 317 42.79 -21.84 17.88
C ALA A 317 41.67 -22.52 17.04
N ALA A 318 41.33 -23.77 17.37
CA ALA A 318 40.26 -24.52 16.69
C ALA A 318 38.88 -23.88 16.87
N SER A 319 38.59 -23.41 18.09
CA SER A 319 37.33 -22.76 18.42
C SER A 319 37.20 -21.36 17.80
N LEU A 320 38.28 -20.60 17.70
CA LEU A 320 38.33 -19.31 17.00
C LEU A 320 38.06 -19.49 15.50
N THR A 321 38.63 -20.52 14.88
CA THR A 321 38.40 -20.84 13.46
C THR A 321 36.92 -21.15 13.19
N THR A 322 36.31 -22.01 14.01
CA THR A 322 34.89 -22.36 13.89
C THR A 322 34.00 -21.13 14.04
N TYR A 323 34.36 -20.21 14.94
CA TYR A 323 33.62 -18.98 15.17
C TYR A 323 33.67 -18.02 13.98
N ILE A 324 34.84 -17.85 13.35
CA ILE A 324 35.00 -17.01 12.16
C ILE A 324 34.10 -17.55 11.03
N ILE A 325 34.11 -18.86 10.80
CA ILE A 325 33.27 -19.51 9.79
C ILE A 325 31.79 -19.24 10.08
N LEU A 326 31.34 -19.44 11.32
CA LEU A 326 29.93 -19.21 11.69
C LEU A 326 29.53 -17.73 11.55
N SER A 327 30.42 -16.80 11.87
CA SER A 327 30.20 -15.35 11.72
C SER A 327 30.06 -14.92 10.27
N VAL A 328 30.90 -15.47 9.37
CA VAL A 328 30.81 -15.20 7.93
C VAL A 328 29.51 -15.77 7.36
N ILE A 329 29.12 -16.99 7.76
CA ILE A 329 27.83 -17.58 7.36
C ILE A 329 26.67 -16.71 7.84
N PHE A 330 26.71 -16.25 9.10
CA PHE A 330 25.69 -15.36 9.66
C PHE A 330 25.56 -14.07 8.84
N LEU A 331 26.65 -13.37 8.57
CA LEU A 331 26.66 -12.18 7.71
C LEU A 331 26.13 -12.47 6.30
N GLY A 332 26.50 -13.62 5.72
CA GLY A 332 26.01 -14.08 4.43
C GLY A 332 24.49 -14.28 4.41
N ILE A 333 23.94 -14.95 5.44
CA ILE A 333 22.51 -15.17 5.60
C ILE A 333 21.76 -13.84 5.75
N GLN A 334 22.27 -12.92 6.58
CA GLN A 334 21.67 -11.58 6.73
C GLN A 334 21.69 -10.80 5.42
N GLY A 335 22.80 -10.85 4.68
CA GLY A 335 22.92 -10.22 3.36
C GLY A 335 21.92 -10.78 2.35
N VAL A 336 21.78 -12.11 2.27
CA VAL A 336 20.76 -12.76 1.43
C VAL A 336 19.36 -12.36 1.88
N GLY A 337 19.09 -12.30 3.18
CA GLY A 337 17.81 -11.83 3.73
C GLY A 337 17.44 -10.42 3.26
N ILE A 338 18.38 -9.48 3.32
CA ILE A 338 18.20 -8.11 2.84
C ILE A 338 17.95 -8.08 1.32
N VAL A 339 18.70 -8.86 0.53
CA VAL A 339 18.53 -8.93 -0.94
C VAL A 339 17.16 -9.51 -1.30
N LEU A 340 16.74 -10.59 -0.64
CA LEU A 340 15.42 -11.20 -0.85
C LEU A 340 14.29 -10.25 -0.43
N SER A 341 14.43 -9.56 0.70
CA SER A 341 13.48 -8.52 1.09
C SER A 341 13.41 -7.42 0.04
N ASN A 342 14.57 -6.90 -0.39
CA ASN A 342 14.69 -5.85 -1.39
C ASN A 342 14.14 -6.25 -2.76
N ARG A 343 14.16 -7.53 -3.16
CA ARG A 343 13.66 -7.95 -4.48
C ARG A 343 12.16 -8.18 -4.52
N PHE A 344 11.56 -8.56 -3.39
CA PHE A 344 10.15 -8.95 -3.26
C PHE A 344 9.30 -7.91 -2.51
N SER A 345 9.84 -6.71 -2.31
CA SER A 345 9.14 -5.57 -1.73
C SER A 345 8.53 -4.65 -2.78
N PHE A 346 7.51 -3.90 -2.37
CA PHE A 346 6.98 -2.77 -3.12
C PHE A 346 7.22 -1.47 -2.35
N ALA A 347 7.47 -0.38 -3.08
CA ALA A 347 7.67 0.95 -2.53
C ALA A 347 6.53 1.93 -2.86
N GLY A 348 5.75 1.67 -3.93
CA GLY A 348 4.59 2.51 -4.24
C GLY A 348 3.43 2.32 -3.27
N LYS A 349 2.66 3.39 -3.04
CA LYS A 349 1.55 3.45 -2.06
C LYS A 349 0.49 2.37 -2.32
N GLN A 350 0.17 2.11 -3.60
CA GLN A 350 -0.85 1.14 -4.00
C GLN A 350 -0.29 0.02 -4.90
N SER A 351 1.04 -0.11 -5.02
CA SER A 351 1.66 -1.11 -5.90
C SER A 351 1.33 -2.55 -5.52
N GLY A 352 1.25 -2.87 -4.22
CA GLY A 352 0.82 -4.21 -3.78
C GLY A 352 -0.61 -4.54 -4.20
N GLN A 353 -1.51 -3.56 -4.11
CA GLN A 353 -2.91 -3.73 -4.54
C GLN A 353 -3.03 -3.87 -6.05
N ALA A 354 -2.35 -3.00 -6.82
CA ALA A 354 -2.31 -3.09 -8.28
C ALA A 354 -1.73 -4.43 -8.76
N TRP A 355 -0.70 -4.94 -8.07
CA TRP A 355 -0.13 -6.24 -8.37
C TRP A 355 -1.11 -7.39 -8.08
N GLN A 356 -1.83 -7.36 -6.96
CA GLN A 356 -2.82 -8.39 -6.63
C GLN A 356 -3.93 -8.52 -7.69
N TYR A 357 -4.35 -7.41 -8.28
CA TYR A 357 -5.35 -7.42 -9.36
C TYR A 357 -4.79 -7.88 -10.71
N THR A 358 -3.49 -7.79 -10.94
CA THR A 358 -2.85 -8.13 -12.22
C THR A 358 -2.16 -9.50 -12.23
N ARG A 359 -1.77 -10.04 -11.07
CA ARG A 359 -0.93 -11.25 -10.90
C ARG A 359 -1.44 -12.55 -11.55
N GLY A 360 -2.70 -12.62 -12.00
CA GLY A 360 -3.32 -13.82 -12.56
C GLY A 360 -3.81 -13.70 -14.00
N PHE A 361 -3.59 -12.56 -14.65
CA PHE A 361 -4.19 -12.27 -15.95
C PHE A 361 -3.13 -11.77 -16.93
N ASN A 362 -3.22 -12.20 -18.19
CA ASN A 362 -2.28 -11.77 -19.22
C ASN A 362 -2.75 -10.48 -19.92
N ASN A 363 -4.07 -10.32 -20.06
CA ASN A 363 -4.68 -9.20 -20.76
C ASN A 363 -5.93 -8.66 -20.02
N ALA A 364 -6.36 -7.46 -20.42
CA ALA A 364 -7.54 -6.81 -19.84
C ALA A 364 -8.84 -7.58 -20.11
N GLU A 365 -8.90 -8.32 -21.23
CA GLU A 365 -10.07 -9.11 -21.63
C GLU A 365 -10.28 -10.33 -20.73
N GLU A 366 -9.23 -11.08 -20.41
CA GLU A 366 -9.25 -12.22 -19.51
C GLU A 366 -9.63 -11.79 -18.09
N PHE A 367 -9.10 -10.65 -17.64
CA PHE A 367 -9.50 -10.01 -16.39
C PHE A 367 -11.00 -9.70 -16.41
N ALA A 368 -11.48 -9.02 -17.44
CA ALA A 368 -12.89 -8.66 -17.57
C ALA A 368 -13.79 -9.90 -17.63
N ALA A 369 -13.43 -10.92 -18.41
CA ALA A 369 -14.17 -12.17 -18.52
C ALA A 369 -14.25 -12.92 -17.18
N HIS A 370 -13.16 -12.97 -16.41
CA HIS A 370 -13.15 -13.60 -15.09
C HIS A 370 -14.12 -12.89 -14.12
N TYR A 371 -14.06 -11.56 -14.03
CA TYR A 371 -14.96 -10.80 -13.16
C TYR A 371 -16.41 -10.79 -13.66
N GLN A 372 -16.64 -10.80 -14.98
CA GLN A 372 -17.96 -11.00 -15.58
C GLN A 372 -18.56 -12.34 -15.19
N ASN A 373 -17.80 -13.44 -15.29
CA ASN A 373 -18.25 -14.77 -14.89
C ASN A 373 -18.64 -14.84 -13.40
N LEU A 374 -17.85 -14.20 -12.52
CA LEU A 374 -18.18 -14.12 -11.09
C LEU A 374 -19.45 -13.30 -10.85
N ARG A 375 -19.57 -12.16 -11.52
CA ARG A 375 -20.74 -11.28 -11.43
C ARG A 375 -22.01 -11.95 -11.94
N GLU A 376 -21.93 -12.69 -13.04
CA GLU A 376 -23.03 -13.50 -13.58
C GLU A 376 -23.42 -14.65 -12.64
N ARG A 377 -22.47 -15.28 -11.95
CA ARG A 377 -22.80 -16.26 -10.90
C ARG A 377 -23.62 -15.60 -9.79
N VAL A 378 -23.21 -14.44 -9.29
CA VAL A 378 -23.95 -13.70 -8.26
C VAL A 378 -25.35 -13.31 -8.75
N ALA A 379 -25.46 -12.83 -9.99
CA ALA A 379 -26.74 -12.45 -10.60
C ALA A 379 -27.68 -13.66 -10.76
N ARG A 380 -27.16 -14.81 -11.19
CA ARG A 380 -27.94 -16.06 -11.30
C ARG A 380 -28.42 -16.55 -9.94
N ASP A 381 -27.55 -16.53 -8.92
CA ASP A 381 -27.92 -16.91 -7.56
C ASP A 381 -28.99 -15.97 -6.99
N ALA A 382 -28.83 -14.65 -7.19
CA ALA A 382 -29.82 -13.65 -6.79
C ALA A 382 -31.17 -13.87 -7.47
N GLN A 383 -31.19 -14.11 -8.78
CA GLN A 383 -32.41 -14.37 -9.54
C GLN A 383 -33.08 -15.69 -9.11
N ALA A 384 -32.30 -16.74 -8.84
CA ALA A 384 -32.84 -18.01 -8.32
C ALA A 384 -33.48 -17.83 -6.94
N LYS A 385 -32.88 -17.03 -6.05
CA LYS A 385 -33.49 -16.74 -4.74
C LYS A 385 -34.71 -15.82 -4.84
N LEU A 386 -34.68 -14.84 -5.76
CA LEU A 386 -35.80 -13.95 -6.01
C LEU A 386 -37.01 -14.71 -6.55
N THR A 387 -36.83 -15.56 -7.56
CA THR A 387 -37.90 -16.42 -8.10
C THR A 387 -38.44 -17.41 -7.06
N ALA A 388 -37.59 -17.96 -6.19
CA ALA A 388 -38.04 -18.79 -5.06
C ALA A 388 -38.88 -18.00 -4.03
N LEU A 389 -38.54 -16.73 -3.77
CA LEU A 389 -39.34 -15.86 -2.92
C LEU A 389 -40.68 -15.52 -3.58
N GLN A 390 -40.65 -15.11 -4.84
CA GLN A 390 -41.83 -14.71 -5.62
C GLN A 390 -42.83 -15.86 -5.78
N SER A 391 -42.35 -17.07 -6.08
CA SER A 391 -43.20 -18.27 -6.16
C SER A 391 -43.86 -18.61 -4.82
N ARG A 392 -43.15 -18.47 -3.70
CA ARG A 392 -43.74 -18.67 -2.36
C ARG A 392 -44.77 -17.60 -2.00
N LEU A 393 -44.52 -16.34 -2.37
CA LEU A 393 -45.48 -15.26 -2.19
C LEU A 393 -46.74 -15.46 -3.05
N ALA A 394 -46.58 -15.91 -4.29
CA ALA A 394 -47.68 -16.22 -5.20
C ALA A 394 -48.51 -17.44 -4.75
N ASN A 395 -47.87 -18.43 -4.13
CA ASN A 395 -48.53 -19.63 -3.61
C ASN A 395 -49.13 -19.44 -2.21
N ARG A 396 -48.94 -18.27 -1.58
CA ARG A 396 -49.58 -17.96 -0.31
C ARG A 396 -51.09 -17.86 -0.51
N ILE A 397 -51.84 -18.61 0.29
CA ILE A 397 -53.30 -18.51 0.34
C ILE A 397 -53.63 -17.17 1.00
N THR A 398 -53.86 -16.13 0.19
CA THR A 398 -54.34 -14.84 0.65
C THR A 398 -55.88 -14.88 0.73
N THR A 399 -56.45 -14.25 1.76
CA THR A 399 -57.91 -14.24 1.98
C THR A 399 -58.66 -13.42 0.92
N SER A 400 -57.97 -12.56 0.15
CA SER A 400 -58.57 -11.75 -0.91
C SER A 400 -57.93 -12.01 -2.28
N GLY A 401 -58.76 -12.15 -3.33
CA GLY A 401 -58.31 -12.33 -4.72
C GLY A 401 -57.63 -11.10 -5.31
N HIS A 402 -58.01 -9.89 -4.88
CA HIS A 402 -57.37 -8.63 -5.29
C HIS A 402 -55.94 -8.49 -4.78
N GLU A 403 -55.63 -8.98 -3.57
CA GLU A 403 -54.25 -8.97 -3.05
C GLU A 403 -53.37 -9.93 -3.86
N ARG A 404 -53.91 -11.09 -4.25
CA ARG A 404 -53.21 -12.04 -5.14
C ARG A 404 -52.92 -11.42 -6.52
N GLU A 405 -53.89 -10.72 -7.11
CA GLU A 405 -53.74 -10.02 -8.39
C GLU A 405 -52.69 -8.90 -8.32
N HIS A 406 -52.70 -8.10 -7.24
CA HIS A 406 -51.71 -7.05 -7.02
C HIS A 406 -50.29 -7.60 -6.82
N LEU A 407 -50.14 -8.75 -6.17
CA LEU A 407 -48.85 -9.44 -6.08
C LEU A 407 -48.37 -9.94 -7.44
N LEU A 408 -49.30 -10.49 -8.24
CA LEU A 408 -49.03 -10.99 -9.59
C LEU A 408 -48.65 -9.89 -10.58
N LYS A 409 -49.20 -8.69 -10.39
CA LYS A 409 -48.90 -7.51 -11.21
C LYS A 409 -47.43 -7.13 -11.07
N GLY A 410 -46.66 -7.27 -12.16
CA GLY A 410 -45.26 -6.84 -12.24
C GLY A 410 -44.19 -7.91 -11.99
N PHE A 411 -44.54 -9.18 -11.74
CA PHE A 411 -43.53 -10.25 -11.54
C PHE A 411 -42.55 -10.38 -12.73
N GLY A 412 -43.02 -10.19 -13.97
CA GLY A 412 -42.16 -10.26 -15.16
C GLY A 412 -41.12 -9.14 -15.24
N HIS A 413 -41.38 -7.99 -14.63
CA HIS A 413 -40.49 -6.82 -14.65
C HIS A 413 -39.63 -6.68 -13.38
N ARG A 414 -39.96 -7.42 -12.31
CA ARG A 414 -39.20 -7.43 -11.04
C ARG A 414 -38.13 -8.54 -11.07
N ASN A 415 -37.10 -8.33 -11.87
CA ASN A 415 -35.92 -9.21 -11.92
C ASN A 415 -34.68 -8.51 -11.32
N PHE A 416 -33.66 -9.29 -10.97
CA PHE A 416 -32.45 -8.74 -10.34
C PHE A 416 -31.73 -7.74 -11.27
N ASP A 417 -31.75 -7.98 -12.58
CA ASP A 417 -31.13 -7.08 -13.57
C ASP A 417 -31.80 -5.70 -13.61
N THR A 418 -33.13 -5.64 -13.55
CA THR A 418 -33.90 -4.40 -13.47
C THR A 418 -33.62 -3.66 -12.16
N TYR A 419 -33.41 -4.40 -11.06
CA TYR A 419 -32.98 -3.80 -9.79
C TYR A 419 -31.60 -3.15 -9.90
N VAL A 420 -30.64 -3.86 -10.51
CA VAL A 420 -29.27 -3.37 -10.74
C VAL A 420 -29.30 -2.12 -11.62
N THR A 421 -30.02 -2.16 -12.75
CA THR A 421 -30.19 -1.03 -13.66
C THR A 421 -30.80 0.17 -12.95
N LYS A 422 -31.89 -0.02 -12.18
CA LYS A 422 -32.51 1.04 -11.40
C LYS A 422 -31.57 1.64 -10.35
N ARG A 423 -30.73 0.82 -9.70
CA ARG A 423 -29.70 1.31 -8.76
C ARG A 423 -28.64 2.14 -9.47
N HIS A 424 -28.13 1.69 -10.61
CA HIS A 424 -27.16 2.44 -11.41
C HIS A 424 -27.72 3.77 -11.90
N GLU A 425 -28.96 3.81 -12.37
CA GLU A 425 -29.65 5.05 -12.75
C GLU A 425 -29.83 5.99 -11.55
N GLY A 426 -30.14 5.45 -10.37
CA GLY A 426 -30.23 6.22 -9.13
C GLY A 426 -28.90 6.90 -8.77
N PHE A 427 -27.79 6.16 -8.84
CA PHE A 427 -26.45 6.73 -8.62
C PHE A 427 -26.12 7.80 -9.66
N ARG A 428 -26.36 7.51 -10.95
CA ARG A 428 -26.11 8.48 -12.03
C ARG A 428 -26.88 9.78 -11.83
N LYS A 429 -28.18 9.70 -11.54
CA LYS A 429 -29.00 10.88 -11.24
C LYS A 429 -28.51 11.65 -10.01
N SER A 430 -28.04 10.95 -8.98
CA SER A 430 -27.49 11.59 -7.78
C SER A 430 -26.17 12.30 -8.05
N ASP A 431 -25.31 11.73 -8.90
CA ASP A 431 -24.04 12.33 -9.30
C ASP A 431 -24.29 13.55 -10.20
N ASP A 432 -25.17 13.43 -11.19
CA ASP A 432 -25.59 14.54 -12.05
C ASP A 432 -26.15 15.71 -11.20
N SER A 433 -26.98 15.39 -10.19
CA SER A 433 -27.53 16.41 -9.26
C SER A 433 -26.45 17.06 -8.38
N ARG A 434 -25.45 16.29 -7.94
CA ARG A 434 -24.31 16.81 -7.18
C ARG A 434 -23.44 17.73 -8.02
N LEU A 435 -23.16 17.35 -9.26
CA LEU A 435 -22.37 18.15 -10.20
C LEU A 435 -23.08 19.47 -10.52
N GLU A 436 -24.40 19.44 -10.73
CA GLU A 436 -25.21 20.66 -10.88
C GLU A 436 -25.16 21.53 -9.62
N GLN A 437 -25.28 20.94 -8.42
CA GLN A 437 -25.19 21.70 -7.17
C GLN A 437 -23.81 22.34 -6.97
N ASP A 438 -22.74 21.62 -7.30
CA ASP A 438 -21.37 22.15 -7.25
C ASP A 438 -21.14 23.24 -8.29
N ARG A 439 -21.72 23.11 -9.49
CA ARG A 439 -21.69 24.15 -10.53
C ARG A 439 -22.39 25.42 -10.06
N LEU A 440 -23.61 25.31 -9.54
CA LEU A 440 -24.36 26.44 -8.99
C LEU A 440 -23.62 27.10 -7.83
N ARG A 441 -23.00 26.31 -6.95
CA ARG A 441 -22.19 26.83 -5.84
C ARG A 441 -20.96 27.60 -6.33
N ARG A 442 -20.27 27.13 -7.38
CA ARG A 442 -19.14 27.84 -8.00
C ARG A 442 -19.58 29.16 -8.65
N GLU A 443 -20.74 29.15 -9.31
CA GLU A 443 -21.32 30.34 -9.94
C GLU A 443 -21.71 31.40 -8.89
N GLN A 444 -22.32 30.97 -7.77
CA GLN A 444 -22.60 31.84 -6.63
C GLN A 444 -21.33 32.44 -6.01
N LEU A 445 -20.30 31.62 -5.76
CA LEU A 445 -19.01 32.11 -5.24
C LEU A 445 -18.36 33.14 -6.19
N SER A 446 -18.47 32.93 -7.50
CA SER A 446 -17.95 33.90 -8.49
C SER A 446 -18.76 35.20 -8.51
N THR A 447 -20.07 35.12 -8.29
CA THR A 447 -20.97 36.28 -8.24
C THR A 447 -20.75 37.10 -6.97
N ASP A 448 -20.60 36.44 -5.82
CA ASP A 448 -20.29 37.09 -4.54
C ASP A 448 -18.94 37.79 -4.58
N GLN A 449 -17.93 37.17 -5.19
CA GLN A 449 -16.62 37.80 -5.42
C GLN A 449 -16.71 39.01 -6.36
N ALA A 450 -17.57 38.97 -7.37
CA ALA A 450 -17.82 40.12 -8.25
C ALA A 450 -18.53 41.26 -7.52
N TYR A 451 -19.49 40.95 -6.63
CA TYR A 451 -20.21 41.92 -5.82
C TYR A 451 -19.33 42.59 -4.77
N GLU A 452 -18.48 41.82 -4.07
CA GLU A 452 -17.46 42.34 -3.14
C GLU A 452 -16.46 43.28 -3.84
N ARG A 453 -16.00 42.92 -5.05
CA ARG A 453 -15.14 43.79 -5.87
C ARG A 453 -15.83 45.08 -6.32
N ALA A 454 -17.14 45.05 -6.56
CA ALA A 454 -17.91 46.24 -6.91
C ALA A 454 -18.14 47.17 -5.70
N ARG A 455 -18.29 46.60 -4.49
CA ARG A 455 -18.49 47.36 -3.24
C ARG A 455 -17.21 48.02 -2.71
N ALA A 456 -16.03 47.52 -3.09
CA ALA A 456 -14.73 48.02 -2.61
C ALA A 456 -14.18 49.27 -3.33
N LYS A 457 -14.97 50.00 -4.13
CA LYS A 457 -14.54 51.30 -4.70
C LYS A 457 -14.68 52.43 -3.65
N PRO A 458 -13.61 53.18 -3.31
CA PRO A 458 -13.68 54.25 -2.31
C PRO A 458 -14.36 55.51 -2.87
N ALA A 459 -15.20 56.15 -2.04
CA ALA A 459 -15.80 57.46 -2.29
C ALA A 459 -14.71 58.54 -2.38
N VAL A 460 -14.71 59.31 -3.46
CA VAL A 460 -13.74 60.40 -3.69
C VAL A 460 -14.16 61.65 -2.92
N THR A 461 -13.28 62.08 -2.02
CA THR A 461 -13.33 63.29 -1.21
C THR A 461 -13.12 64.54 -2.08
N GLN A 462 -14.03 65.52 -1.98
CA GLN A 462 -13.87 66.88 -2.53
C GLN A 462 -13.01 67.75 -1.60
N PRO A 463 -12.10 68.60 -2.11
CA PRO A 463 -11.58 69.74 -1.36
C PRO A 463 -12.13 71.08 -1.89
N ALA A 464 -12.77 71.78 -0.96
CA ALA A 464 -12.76 73.23 -0.63
C ALA A 464 -12.86 74.30 -1.75
N THR A 465 -13.96 75.07 -1.67
CA THR A 465 -14.21 76.34 -2.38
C THR A 465 -14.17 77.51 -1.40
N ALA A 466 -13.51 78.61 -1.75
CA ALA A 466 -13.66 79.98 -1.24
C ALA A 466 -13.30 80.93 -2.40
N GLU A 467 -13.95 82.05 -2.72
CA GLU A 467 -15.14 82.73 -2.24
C GLU A 467 -15.60 83.69 -3.38
N LEU A 468 -16.90 83.93 -3.42
CA LEU A 468 -17.80 84.76 -4.24
C LEU A 468 -17.25 86.06 -4.91
N ALA A 469 -17.69 86.34 -6.16
CA ALA A 469 -18.59 87.49 -6.47
C ALA A 469 -18.81 87.76 -7.99
N MET A 470 -20.11 87.86 -8.33
CA MET A 470 -20.77 88.61 -9.43
C MET A 470 -20.89 88.06 -10.87
N ALA A 471 -22.18 87.92 -11.24
CA ALA A 471 -22.86 88.31 -12.49
C ALA A 471 -22.86 87.37 -13.72
N THR A 472 -23.96 86.62 -13.84
CA THR A 472 -24.69 86.24 -15.07
C THR A 472 -25.07 87.52 -15.87
N PRO A 473 -25.34 87.51 -17.21
CA PRO A 473 -25.92 86.38 -17.92
C PRO A 473 -25.57 86.16 -19.44
N THR A 474 -25.94 84.95 -19.89
CA THR A 474 -26.42 84.57 -21.25
C THR A 474 -25.46 84.60 -22.45
N ALA A 475 -25.07 83.41 -22.95
CA ALA A 475 -25.48 82.85 -24.26
C ALA A 475 -24.71 81.54 -24.56
N ILE A 476 -25.39 80.60 -25.22
CA ILE A 476 -25.01 79.20 -25.48
C ILE A 476 -23.96 79.11 -26.62
N PRO A 477 -22.99 78.17 -26.60
CA PRO A 477 -21.78 78.25 -27.42
C PRO A 477 -21.79 77.33 -28.66
N GLU A 478 -21.02 77.74 -29.68
CA GLU A 478 -20.53 76.93 -30.79
C GLU A 478 -18.98 76.86 -30.72
N ALA A 479 -18.43 75.75 -31.21
CA ALA A 479 -17.03 75.50 -31.59
C ALA A 479 -15.97 75.15 -30.51
N THR A 480 -15.61 73.87 -30.51
CA THR A 480 -14.28 73.22 -30.32
C THR A 480 -13.05 74.12 -30.52
N PRO A 481 -11.86 73.85 -29.90
CA PRO A 481 -11.14 72.58 -30.15
C PRO A 481 -10.05 72.06 -29.13
N VAL A 482 -9.59 70.83 -29.41
CA VAL A 482 -8.28 70.18 -29.12
C VAL A 482 -7.83 69.89 -27.66
N ALA A 483 -7.63 68.59 -27.33
CA ALA A 483 -6.29 68.03 -27.00
C ALA A 483 -6.32 66.52 -26.71
N LEU A 484 -5.70 65.76 -27.62
CA LEU A 484 -5.33 64.34 -27.53
C LEU A 484 -4.00 64.15 -26.78
N LYS A 485 -3.91 63.07 -25.99
CA LYS A 485 -2.75 62.17 -25.77
C LYS A 485 -3.25 61.01 -24.87
N SER A 486 -2.98 59.72 -25.10
CA SER A 486 -1.94 59.06 -25.89
C SER A 486 -2.39 57.68 -26.38
N ALA A 487 -1.69 57.25 -27.44
CA ALA A 487 -1.86 56.04 -28.24
C ALA A 487 -1.61 54.73 -27.48
N VAL A 488 -2.51 53.77 -27.65
CA VAL A 488 -2.21 52.34 -27.57
C VAL A 488 -1.84 51.88 -28.99
N ALA A 489 -0.69 51.22 -29.13
CA ALA A 489 -0.32 50.57 -30.39
C ALA A 489 -1.34 49.47 -30.71
N LEU A 490 -2.00 49.58 -31.86
CA LEU A 490 -2.97 48.58 -32.34
C LEU A 490 -2.19 47.42 -32.97
N ASP A 491 -1.87 46.41 -32.16
CA ASP A 491 -1.27 45.17 -32.62
C ASP A 491 -2.38 44.19 -33.07
N PRO A 492 -2.44 43.79 -34.35
CA PRO A 492 -3.54 42.97 -34.88
C PRO A 492 -3.61 41.55 -34.29
N ASP A 493 -2.54 41.05 -33.67
CA ASP A 493 -2.50 39.73 -33.01
C ASP A 493 -3.21 39.72 -31.65
N ASN A 494 -3.50 40.89 -31.09
CA ASN A 494 -4.18 41.03 -29.82
C ASN A 494 -5.73 41.02 -29.94
N PHE A 495 -6.23 40.88 -31.17
CA PHE A 495 -7.64 40.80 -31.51
C PHE A 495 -7.94 39.45 -32.15
N ASP A 496 -9.10 38.87 -31.81
CA ASP A 496 -9.60 37.64 -32.47
C ASP A 496 -9.77 37.88 -33.99
N ASP A 497 -9.92 36.83 -34.81
CA ASP A 497 -10.07 36.99 -36.27
C ASP A 497 -11.33 37.81 -36.60
N LEU A 498 -11.14 39.05 -37.07
CA LEU A 498 -12.23 39.98 -37.32
C LEU A 498 -12.79 39.85 -38.74
N ASN A 499 -12.27 38.96 -39.58
CA ASN A 499 -12.56 38.97 -41.02
C ASN A 499 -14.02 38.68 -41.40
N ASP A 500 -14.74 37.93 -40.57
CA ASP A 500 -16.09 37.45 -40.86
C ASP A 500 -17.21 38.30 -40.23
N PHE A 501 -16.86 39.35 -39.48
CA PHE A 501 -17.84 40.19 -38.79
C PHE A 501 -18.27 41.40 -39.62
N ASP A 502 -19.58 41.64 -39.65
CA ASP A 502 -20.21 42.79 -40.30
C ASP A 502 -20.15 44.07 -39.44
N ASP A 503 -20.39 45.22 -40.07
CA ASP A 503 -20.21 46.54 -39.45
C ASP A 503 -21.03 46.75 -38.15
N ASP A 504 -22.20 46.12 -38.04
CA ASP A 504 -23.06 46.18 -36.85
C ASP A 504 -22.55 45.28 -35.70
N GLU A 505 -21.91 44.15 -36.03
CA GLU A 505 -21.33 43.22 -35.06
C GLU A 505 -19.99 43.76 -34.50
N LEU A 506 -19.24 44.50 -35.33
CA LEU A 506 -18.04 45.22 -34.90
C LEU A 506 -18.34 46.30 -33.86
N ALA A 507 -19.54 46.90 -33.88
CA ALA A 507 -19.97 47.87 -32.86
C ALA A 507 -20.18 47.22 -31.48
N PHE A 508 -20.66 45.97 -31.47
CA PHE A 508 -20.79 45.18 -30.24
C PHE A 508 -19.41 44.77 -29.68
N LEU A 509 -18.50 44.35 -30.55
CA LEU A 509 -17.13 43.99 -30.18
C LEU A 509 -16.31 45.19 -29.71
N ALA A 510 -16.56 46.39 -30.23
CA ALA A 510 -15.93 47.62 -29.75
C ALA A 510 -16.17 47.89 -28.25
N GLY A 511 -17.37 47.56 -27.76
CA GLY A 511 -17.69 47.61 -26.33
C GLY A 511 -16.90 46.59 -25.50
N LYS A 512 -16.68 45.38 -26.03
CA LYS A 512 -15.90 44.31 -25.39
C LYS A 512 -14.42 44.67 -25.27
N TYR A 513 -13.82 45.25 -26.31
CA TYR A 513 -12.39 45.58 -26.35
C TYR A 513 -12.06 47.01 -25.89
N GLN A 514 -13.07 47.80 -25.48
CA GLN A 514 -12.92 49.21 -25.04
C GLN A 514 -12.17 50.11 -26.05
N VAL A 515 -12.37 49.85 -27.34
CA VAL A 515 -11.77 50.59 -28.45
C VAL A 515 -12.87 51.16 -29.34
N THR A 516 -12.57 52.19 -30.14
CA THR A 516 -13.58 52.77 -31.02
C THR A 516 -13.86 51.86 -32.21
N VAL A 517 -15.08 51.91 -32.74
CA VAL A 517 -15.48 51.10 -33.91
C VAL A 517 -14.55 51.36 -35.11
N GLU A 518 -14.08 52.61 -35.27
CA GLU A 518 -13.11 52.97 -36.32
C GLU A 518 -11.73 52.32 -36.13
N GLN A 519 -11.32 52.06 -34.88
CA GLN A 519 -10.06 51.35 -34.59
C GLN A 519 -10.19 49.85 -34.92
N LEU A 520 -11.32 49.22 -34.60
CA LEU A 520 -11.57 47.81 -34.99
C LEU A 520 -11.58 47.63 -36.51
N LYS A 521 -12.21 48.54 -37.25
CA LYS A 521 -12.22 48.49 -38.72
C LYS A 521 -10.82 48.61 -39.33
N LYS A 522 -9.93 49.37 -38.70
CA LYS A 522 -8.52 49.45 -39.12
C LYS A 522 -7.77 48.14 -38.87
N VAL A 523 -8.00 47.49 -37.72
CA VAL A 523 -7.40 46.19 -37.41
C VAL A 523 -7.91 45.10 -38.36
N GLN A 524 -9.22 45.05 -38.62
CA GLN A 524 -9.83 44.13 -39.59
C GLN A 524 -9.21 44.31 -40.99
N LYS A 525 -9.02 45.57 -41.43
CA LYS A 525 -8.37 45.85 -42.71
C LYS A 525 -6.91 45.37 -42.76
N LEU A 526 -6.16 45.51 -41.66
CA LEU A 526 -4.78 45.02 -41.57
C LEU A 526 -4.72 43.48 -41.59
N GLN A 527 -5.62 42.80 -40.88
CA GLN A 527 -5.74 41.34 -40.93
C GLN A 527 -6.08 40.83 -42.34
N ARG A 528 -7.02 41.49 -43.05
CA ARG A 528 -7.32 41.17 -44.46
C ARG A 528 -6.12 41.37 -45.39
N MET A 529 -5.30 42.40 -45.16
CA MET A 529 -4.09 42.61 -45.96
C MET A 529 -2.99 41.58 -45.65
N ALA A 530 -2.82 41.19 -44.39
CA ALA A 530 -1.89 40.13 -44.00
C ALA A 530 -2.30 38.75 -44.55
N ALA A 531 -3.60 38.43 -44.52
CA ALA A 531 -4.14 37.20 -45.12
C ALA A 531 -3.90 37.16 -46.64
N LYS A 532 -4.14 38.28 -47.35
CA LYS A 532 -3.86 38.39 -48.80
C LYS A 532 -2.37 38.25 -49.12
N ALA A 533 -1.49 38.89 -48.35
CA ALA A 533 -0.04 38.79 -48.55
C ALA A 533 0.49 37.37 -48.31
N THR A 534 -0.13 36.62 -47.40
CA THR A 534 0.21 35.22 -47.13
C THR A 534 -0.24 34.30 -48.27
N GLN A 535 -1.41 34.55 -48.87
CA GLN A 535 -1.88 33.82 -50.05
C GLN A 535 -1.00 34.06 -51.29
N THR A 536 -0.60 35.31 -51.56
CA THR A 536 0.30 35.61 -52.70
C THR A 536 1.67 34.95 -52.59
N ARG A 537 2.12 34.63 -51.37
CA ARG A 537 3.42 33.98 -51.08
C ARG A 537 3.36 32.45 -51.18
N GLN A 538 2.17 31.85 -51.22
CA GLN A 538 1.95 30.42 -51.42
C GLN A 538 1.69 30.07 -52.90
N GLU A 539 1.36 31.05 -53.74
CA GLU A 539 1.14 30.90 -55.18
C GLU A 539 2.39 31.23 -56.04
N GLN A 540 3.49 31.66 -55.41
CA GLN A 540 4.83 31.78 -55.99
C GLN A 540 5.71 30.63 -55.53
#